data_AF-A0A1H7XF78-F1
#
_entry.id   AF-A0A1H7XF78-F1
#
_cell.length_a   1.000
_cell.length_b   1.000
_cell.length_c   1.000
_cell.angle_alpha   90.00
_cell.angle_beta   90.00
_cell.angle_gamma   90.00
#
_symmetry.space_group_name_H-M   'P 1'
#
loop_
_entity.id
_entity.type
_entity.pdbx_description
1 polymer ?
#
loop_
_entity_poly.entity_id
_entity_poly.type
_entity_poly.pdbx_seq_one_letter_code
_entity_poly.pdbx_strand_id
1 'polypeptide(L)' 'MRNSSPVNDIQNIYCSLEQAKSVIELMTIYYTDTGDLDIPEDVKINLLWTVQGLLEKSIEQTKKAEEKAITAERKAVQNG' A
#
# COMPACT_ATOMS: atom_id res chain seq x y z
N MET A 1 10.46 18.63 -15.24
CA MET A 1 9.37 17.72 -14.83
C MET A 1 10.00 16.34 -14.61
N ARG A 2 10.05 15.81 -13.38
CA ARG A 2 10.59 14.46 -13.14
C ARG A 2 9.56 13.45 -13.66
N ASN A 3 9.88 12.77 -14.76
CA ASN A 3 9.12 11.60 -15.21
C ASN A 3 9.07 10.60 -14.05
N SER A 4 7.87 10.28 -13.54
CA SER A 4 7.68 9.12 -12.68
C SER A 4 7.93 7.89 -13.56
N SER A 5 9.13 7.31 -13.48
CA SER A 5 9.43 6.04 -14.11
C SER A 5 8.51 4.95 -13.55
N PRO A 6 8.05 3.96 -14.36
CA PRO A 6 7.32 2.80 -13.86
C PRO A 6 8.02 2.10 -12.68
N VAL A 7 9.35 2.15 -12.63
CA VAL A 7 10.15 1.63 -11.52
C VAL A 7 9.84 2.36 -10.21
N ASN A 8 9.67 3.68 -10.25
CA ASN A 8 9.34 4.46 -9.05
C ASN A 8 7.92 4.17 -8.57
N ASP A 9 6.97 3.97 -9.49
CA ASP A 9 5.59 3.63 -9.14
C ASP A 9 5.52 2.26 -8.43
N ILE A 10 6.24 1.25 -8.94
CA ILE A 10 6.36 -0.08 -8.30
C ILE A 10 7.03 0.02 -6.93
N GLN A 11 8.13 0.77 -6.81
CA GLN A 11 8.82 0.95 -5.53
C GLN A 11 7.93 1.59 -4.47
N ASN A 12 7.11 2.59 -4.85
CA ASN A 12 6.20 3.26 -3.92
C ASN A 12 5.08 2.34 -3.41
N ILE A 13 4.53 1.49 -4.30
CA ILE A 13 3.55 0.46 -3.93
C ILE A 13 4.19 -0.53 -2.95
N TYR A 14 5.36 -1.05 -3.30
CA TYR A 14 6.09 -2.01 -2.47
C TYR A 14 6.40 -1.46 -1.07
N CYS A 15 6.90 -0.22 -0.99
CA CYS A 15 7.18 0.43 0.30
C CYS A 15 5.93 0.53 1.19
N SER A 16 4.78 0.89 0.62
CA SER A 16 3.53 1.04 1.39
C SER A 16 3.02 -0.32 1.91
N LEU A 17 3.18 -1.39 1.11
CA LEU A 17 2.84 -2.76 1.50
C LEU A 17 3.78 -3.32 2.58
N GLU A 18 5.09 -3.10 2.46
CA GLU A 18 6.07 -3.51 3.48
C GLU A 18 5.84 -2.77 4.81
N GLN A 19 5.46 -1.49 4.77
CA GLN A 19 5.04 -0.75 5.96
C GLN A 19 3.79 -1.37 6.59
N ALA A 20 2.77 -1.71 5.79
CA ALA A 20 1.54 -2.32 6.31
C ALA A 20 1.84 -3.69 6.94
N LYS A 21 2.67 -4.50 6.28
CA LYS A 21 3.15 -5.78 6.78
C LYS A 21 3.87 -5.63 8.12
N SER A 22 4.78 -4.66 8.24
CA SER A 22 5.53 -4.42 9.48
C SER A 22 4.60 -4.06 10.66
N VAL A 23 3.55 -3.29 10.40
CA VAL A 23 2.55 -2.93 11.43
C VAL A 23 1.72 -4.15 11.83
N ILE A 24 1.32 -4.98 10.86
CA ILE A 24 0.62 -6.25 11.13
C ILE A 24 1.50 -7.20 11.95
N GLU A 25 2.78 -7.35 11.59
CA GLU A 25 3.74 -8.16 12.35
C GLU A 25 3.89 -7.65 13.79
N LEU A 26 3.97 -6.33 13.99
CA LEU A 26 3.98 -5.76 15.34
C LEU A 26 2.71 -6.12 16.12
N MET A 27 1.54 -5.98 15.50
CA MET A 27 0.27 -6.40 16.13
C MET A 27 0.29 -7.88 16.48
N THR A 28 0.89 -8.73 15.64
CA THR A 28 0.88 -10.18 15.88
C THR A 28 1.61 -10.60 17.16
N ILE A 29 2.61 -9.83 17.58
CA ILE A 29 3.38 -10.07 18.82
C ILE A 29 2.50 -9.88 20.06
N TYR A 30 1.47 -9.05 19.97
CA TYR A 30 0.57 -8.75 21.09
C TYR A 30 -0.71 -9.60 21.09
N TYR A 31 -0.84 -10.63 20.24
CA TYR A 31 -2.00 -11.51 20.33
C TYR A 31 -1.94 -12.38 21.58
N THR A 32 -3.06 -12.44 22.31
CA THR A 32 -3.33 -13.42 23.35
C THR A 32 -3.71 -14.76 22.73
N ASP A 33 -3.74 -15.81 23.56
CA ASP A 33 -4.26 -17.13 23.18
C ASP A 33 -5.76 -17.09 22.75
N THR A 34 -6.49 -16.01 23.08
CA THR A 34 -7.89 -15.79 22.66
C THR A 34 -8.01 -15.12 21.30
N GLY A 35 -6.91 -14.70 20.69
CA GLY A 35 -6.91 -13.95 19.42
C GLY A 35 -7.19 -12.46 19.59
N ASP A 36 -7.10 -11.94 20.81
CA ASP A 36 -7.23 -10.50 21.09
C ASP A 36 -5.86 -9.84 21.16
N LEU A 37 -5.78 -8.57 20.75
CA LEU A 37 -4.57 -7.77 20.96
C LEU A 37 -4.49 -7.32 22.42
N ASP A 38 -3.41 -7.65 23.13
CA ASP A 38 -3.11 -7.20 24.50
C ASP A 38 -2.36 -5.87 24.51
N ILE A 39 -3.04 -4.83 24.02
CA ILE A 39 -2.59 -3.44 24.02
C ILE A 39 -3.78 -2.52 24.32
N PRO A 40 -3.57 -1.26 24.72
CA PRO A 40 -4.66 -0.31 24.94
C PRO A 40 -5.54 -0.13 23.69
N GLU A 41 -6.86 0.04 23.90
CA GLU A 41 -7.86 0.08 22.83
C GLU A 41 -7.62 1.21 21.81
N ASP A 42 -7.20 2.39 22.30
CA ASP A 42 -6.82 3.53 21.47
C ASP A 42 -5.61 3.20 20.58
N VAL A 43 -4.65 2.43 21.11
CA VAL A 43 -3.50 1.94 20.34
C VAL A 43 -3.95 0.92 19.28
N LYS A 44 -4.85 -0.01 19.60
CA LYS A 44 -5.40 -0.97 18.61
C LYS A 44 -6.05 -0.23 17.44
N ILE A 45 -6.93 0.72 17.75
CA ILE A 45 -7.65 1.52 16.76
C ILE A 45 -6.66 2.27 15.86
N ASN A 46 -5.66 2.93 16.46
CA ASN A 46 -4.63 3.65 15.70
C ASN A 46 -3.81 2.74 14.78
N LEU A 47 -3.44 1.53 15.23
CA LEU A 47 -2.71 0.56 14.41
C LEU A 47 -3.56 0.07 13.24
N LEU A 48 -4.84 -0.24 13.48
CA LEU A 48 -5.79 -0.65 12.43
C LEU A 48 -5.97 0.45 11.38
N TRP A 49 -6.17 1.71 11.79
CA TRP A 49 -6.24 2.84 10.87
C TRP A 49 -4.95 3.05 10.09
N THR A 50 -3.80 2.82 10.72
CA THR A 50 -2.49 2.92 10.05
C THR A 50 -2.38 1.87 8.93
N VAL A 51 -2.73 0.62 9.22
CA VAL A 51 -2.76 -0.46 8.21
C VAL A 51 -3.73 -0.11 7.08
N GLN A 52 -4.95 0.31 7.42
CA GLN A 52 -5.95 0.69 6.42
C GLN A 52 -5.43 1.80 5.49
N GLY A 53 -4.87 2.88 6.04
CA GLY A 53 -4.36 3.99 5.24
C GLY A 53 -3.21 3.60 4.31
N LEU A 54 -2.33 2.70 4.75
CA LEU A 54 -1.25 2.16 3.91
C LEU A 54 -1.79 1.29 2.76
N LEU A 55 -2.81 0.48 3.02
CA LEU A 55 -3.48 -0.32 2.00
C LEU A 55 -4.24 0.55 0.99
N GLU A 56 -5.01 1.53 1.45
CA GLU A 56 -5.72 2.48 0.59
C GLU A 56 -4.76 3.24 -0.33
N LYS A 57 -3.64 3.72 0.22
CA LYS A 57 -2.57 4.36 -0.55
C LYS A 57 -1.98 3.43 -1.61
N SER A 58 -1.74 2.16 -1.26
CA SER A 58 -1.21 1.16 -2.19
C SER A 58 -2.19 0.88 -3.34
N ILE A 59 -3.50 0.80 -3.04
CA ILE A 59 -4.57 0.64 -4.03
C ILE A 59 -4.62 1.85 -4.97
N GLU A 60 -4.57 3.06 -4.43
CA GLU A 60 -4.59 4.29 -5.24
C GLU A 60 -3.37 4.37 -6.18
N GLN A 61 -2.18 4.05 -5.67
CA GLN A 61 -0.95 4.02 -6.47
C GLN A 61 -1.02 2.97 -7.58
N THR A 62 -1.60 1.80 -7.29
CA THR A 62 -1.80 0.72 -8.28
C THR A 62 -2.72 1.18 -9.41
N LYS A 63 -3.88 1.77 -9.08
CA LYS A 63 -4.81 2.33 -10.08
C LYS A 63 -4.15 3.37 -10.98
N LYS A 64 -3.37 4.28 -10.39
CA LYS A 64 -2.61 5.29 -11.15
C LYS A 64 -1.57 4.66 -12.07
N ALA A 65 -0.92 3.58 -11.65
CA ALA A 65 0.04 2.85 -12.48
C ALA A 65 -0.67 2.15 -13.67
N GLU A 66 -1.82 1.53 -13.44
CA GLU A 66 -2.65 0.90 -14.48
C GLU A 66 -3.14 1.92 -15.52
N GLU A 67 -3.67 3.07 -15.09
CA GLU A 67 -4.14 4.13 -15.99
C GLU A 67 -3.01 4.67 -16.88
N LYS A 68 -1.80 4.82 -16.33
CA LYS A 68 -0.60 5.20 -17.10
C LYS A 68 -0.24 4.15 -18.13
N ALA A 69 -0.29 2.86 -17.77
CA ALA A 69 0.02 1.76 -18.68
C ALA A 69 -0.96 1.73 -19.87
N ILE A 70 -2.27 1.77 -19.60
CA ILE A 70 -3.32 1.81 -20.63
C ILE A 70 -3.16 3.02 -21.55
N THR A 71 -2.83 4.19 -20.99
CA THR A 71 -2.62 5.41 -21.78
C THR A 71 -1.39 5.30 -22.68
N ALA A 72 -0.31 4.67 -22.19
CA ALA A 72 0.90 4.43 -22.98
C ALA A 72 0.63 3.46 -24.15
N GLU A 73 -0.09 2.37 -23.90
CA GLU A 73 -0.49 1.39 -24.93
C GLU A 73 -1.33 2.05 -26.03
N ARG A 74 -2.34 2.86 -25.66
CA ARG A 74 -3.18 3.58 -26.62
C ARG A 74 -2.37 4.51 -27.52
N LYS A 75 -1.35 5.19 -26.97
CA LYS A 75 -0.45 6.06 -27.76
C LYS A 75 0.45 5.27 -28.70
N ALA A 76 0.89 4.08 -28.30
CA ALA A 76 1.71 3.23 -29.16
C ALA A 76 0.91 2.71 -30.38
N VAL A 77 -0.35 2.34 -30.19
CA VAL A 77 -1.24 1.87 -31.27
C VAL A 77 -1.62 2.98 -32.25
N GLN A 78 -1.71 4.24 -31.82
CA GLN A 78 -2.06 5.37 -32.71
C GLN A 78 -0.90 5.90 -33.56
N ASN A 79 0.35 5.58 -33.21
CA ASN A 79 1.56 6.09 -33.86
C ASN A 79 2.34 5.02 -34.65
N GLY A 80 1.83 3.78 -34.73
CA GLY A 80 2.38 2.69 -35.54
C GLY A 80 1.44 2.33 -36.67
#